data_AF-A0A967K2W7-F1
#
_entry.id   AF-A0A967K2W7-F1
#
_cell.length_a   1.000
_cell.length_b   1.000
_cell.length_c   1.000
_cell.angle_alpha   90.00
_cell.angle_beta   90.00
_cell.angle_gamma   90.00
#
_symmetry.space_group_name_H-M   'P 1'
#
loop_
_entity.id
_entity.type
_entity.pdbx_description
1 polymer ?
#
loop_
_entity_poly.entity_id
_entity_poly.type
_entity_poly.pdbx_seq_one_letter_code
_entity_poly.pdbx_strand_id
1 'polypeptide(L)' 'GAGVRAFQPGDAVVVTNSASCGECEACSMQRENLCQRLEYLNGAFAEYLLVPERFVARSTHPVPAGLSFMEAALT' A
#
# COMPACT_ATOMS: atom_id res chain seq x y z
N GLY A 1 -4.60 3.81 12.30
CA GLY A 1 -5.74 3.48 13.19
C GLY A 1 -5.25 2.67 14.39
N ALA A 2 -6.08 2.45 15.41
CA ALA A 2 -5.67 1.80 16.67
C ALA A 2 -5.10 0.37 16.50
N GLY A 3 -5.49 -0.35 15.44
CA GLY A 3 -4.97 -1.69 15.13
C GLY A 3 -3.67 -1.72 14.31
N VAL A 4 -3.17 -0.56 13.85
CA VAL A 4 -1.96 -0.50 13.00
C VAL A 4 -0.72 -0.61 13.87
N ARG A 5 0.16 -1.58 13.55
CA ARG A 5 1.43 -1.82 14.28
C ARG A 5 2.67 -1.65 13.41
N ALA A 6 2.51 -1.75 12.08
CA ALA A 6 3.63 -1.67 11.13
C ALA A 6 4.13 -0.24 10.89
N PHE A 7 3.33 0.76 11.22
CA PHE A 7 3.61 2.18 10.97
C PHE A 7 3.10 3.05 12.11
N GLN A 8 3.72 4.21 12.29
CA GLN A 8 3.36 5.23 13.27
C GLN A 8 3.40 6.64 12.66
N PRO A 9 2.74 7.64 13.27
CA PRO A 9 2.85 9.02 12.82
C PRO A 9 4.31 9.50 12.74
N GLY A 10 4.68 10.11 11.61
CA GLY A 10 6.04 10.55 11.32
C GLY A 10 6.82 9.61 10.39
N ASP A 11 6.36 8.38 10.18
CA ASP A 11 6.98 7.47 9.22
C ASP A 11 6.79 7.98 7.79
N ALA A 12 7.89 7.98 7.03
CA ALA A 12 7.89 8.21 5.61
C ALA A 12 7.45 6.92 4.89
N VAL A 13 6.32 6.96 4.18
CA VAL A 13 5.74 5.80 3.50
C VAL A 13 5.31 6.10 2.07
N VAL A 14 5.28 5.07 1.23
CA VAL A 14 4.64 5.05 -0.09
C VAL A 14 3.57 3.96 -0.10
N VAL A 15 2.47 4.20 -0.82
CA VAL A 15 1.37 3.25 -0.97
C VAL A 15 1.15 2.98 -2.45
N THR A 16 1.23 1.72 -2.88
CA THR A 16 0.89 1.37 -4.26
C THR A 16 -0.63 1.41 -4.45
N ASN A 17 -1.09 1.74 -5.65
CA ASN A 17 -2.50 2.04 -5.90
C ASN A 17 -3.42 0.81 -5.83
N SER A 18 -2.89 -0.38 -5.64
CA SER A 18 -3.65 -1.62 -5.66
C SER A 18 -3.25 -2.55 -4.52
N ALA A 19 -4.22 -3.29 -3.99
CA ALA A 19 -3.97 -4.28 -2.96
C ALA A 19 -4.74 -5.57 -3.24
N SER A 20 -4.02 -6.68 -3.33
CA SER A 20 -4.56 -8.02 -3.57
C SER A 20 -5.18 -8.60 -2.30
N CYS A 21 -6.06 -9.60 -2.43
CA CYS A 21 -6.73 -10.22 -1.29
C CYS A 21 -5.85 -11.20 -0.48
N GLY A 22 -4.76 -11.72 -1.05
CA GLY A 22 -3.84 -12.65 -0.38
C GLY A 22 -4.31 -14.10 -0.23
N GLU A 23 -5.57 -14.40 -0.50
CA GLU A 23 -6.16 -15.74 -0.21
C GLU A 23 -6.76 -16.46 -1.43
N CYS A 24 -6.86 -15.82 -2.61
CA CYS A 24 -7.33 -16.51 -3.82
C CYS A 24 -6.22 -17.37 -4.46
N GLU A 25 -6.58 -18.27 -5.37
CA GLU A 25 -5.63 -19.19 -6.05
C GLU A 25 -4.45 -18.46 -6.70
N ALA A 26 -4.70 -17.35 -7.41
CA ALA A 26 -3.62 -16.55 -7.97
C ALA A 26 -2.67 -15.99 -6.90
N CYS A 27 -3.19 -15.55 -5.74
CA CYS A 27 -2.37 -15.05 -4.63
C CYS A 27 -1.56 -16.18 -3.97
N SER A 28 -2.15 -17.37 -3.78
CA SER A 28 -1.41 -18.52 -3.22
C SER A 28 -0.29 -19.00 -4.15
N MET A 29 -0.42 -18.76 -5.45
CA MET A 29 0.63 -19.00 -6.46
C MET A 29 1.62 -17.83 -6.62
N GLN A 30 1.62 -16.82 -5.75
CA GLN A 30 2.46 -15.62 -5.85
C GLN A 30 2.24 -14.80 -7.14
N ARG A 31 1.06 -14.93 -7.75
CA ARG A 31 0.63 -14.19 -8.95
C ARG A 31 -0.40 -13.13 -8.56
N GLU A 32 -0.03 -12.28 -7.60
CA GLU A 32 -0.96 -11.31 -6.98
C GLU A 32 -1.50 -10.28 -7.98
N ASN A 33 -0.78 -10.01 -9.07
CA ASN A 33 -1.24 -9.19 -10.18
C ASN A 33 -2.47 -9.77 -10.92
N LEU A 34 -2.77 -11.06 -10.73
CA LEU A 34 -3.97 -11.73 -11.24
C LEU A 34 -5.02 -11.98 -10.16
N CYS A 35 -4.96 -11.22 -9.06
CA CYS A 35 -5.91 -11.34 -7.97
C CYS A 35 -7.35 -11.10 -8.46
N GLN A 36 -8.25 -12.03 -8.17
CA GLN A 36 -9.67 -11.95 -8.54
C GLN A 36 -10.45 -10.90 -7.73
N ARG A 37 -9.87 -10.42 -6.62
CA ARG A 37 -10.45 -9.41 -5.71
C ARG A 37 -9.44 -8.29 -5.45
N LEU A 38 -8.77 -7.85 -6.52
CA LEU A 38 -7.88 -6.71 -6.46
C LEU A 38 -8.69 -5.45 -6.15
N GLU A 39 -8.26 -4.68 -5.15
CA GLU A 39 -8.84 -3.38 -4.82
C GLU A 39 -7.93 -2.26 -5.30
N TYR A 40 -8.53 -1.10 -5.60
CA TYR A 40 -7.81 0.11 -6.01
C TYR A 40 -8.05 1.25 -5.02
N LEU A 41 -6.98 1.97 -4.69
CA LEU A 41 -7.02 3.18 -3.89
C LEU A 41 -6.89 4.39 -4.81
N ASN A 42 -7.93 5.22 -4.83
CA ASN A 42 -8.00 6.46 -5.61
C ASN A 42 -8.04 7.66 -4.66
N GLY A 43 -7.61 8.83 -5.16
CA GLY A 43 -7.69 10.10 -4.42
C GLY A 43 -6.36 10.68 -3.95
N ALA A 44 -5.23 10.22 -4.49
CA ALA A 44 -3.89 10.68 -4.11
C ALA A 44 -3.59 12.16 -4.49
N PHE A 45 -4.46 12.81 -5.26
CA PHE A 45 -4.37 14.26 -5.54
C PHE A 45 -5.15 15.07 -4.50
N ALA A 46 -4.81 14.85 -3.23
CA ALA A 46 -5.36 15.55 -2.08
C ALA A 46 -4.29 15.66 -0.99
N GLU A 47 -4.46 16.60 -0.05
CA GLU A 47 -3.55 16.75 1.10
C GLU A 47 -3.57 15.53 2.04
N TYR A 48 -4.68 14.79 2.04
CA TYR A 48 -4.87 13.60 2.86
C TYR A 48 -5.58 12.50 2.08
N LEU A 49 -5.17 11.26 2.34
CA LEU A 49 -5.76 10.07 1.77
C LEU A 49 -6.01 9.05 2.89
N LEU A 50 -7.24 8.56 3.00
CA LEU A 50 -7.56 7.45 3.89
C LEU A 50 -7.06 6.15 3.26
N VAL A 51 -6.03 5.54 3.84
CA VAL A 51 -5.48 4.25 3.39
C VAL A 51 -6.20 3.11 4.12
N PRO A 52 -6.96 2.24 3.44
CA PRO A 52 -7.68 1.14 4.08
C PRO A 52 -6.73 0.05 4.61
N GLU A 53 -7.22 -0.75 5.57
CA GLU A 53 -6.44 -1.79 6.24
C GLU A 53 -5.70 -2.73 5.28
N ARG A 54 -6.35 -3.15 4.17
CA ARG A 54 -5.73 -4.04 3.19
C ARG A 54 -4.50 -3.41 2.53
N PHE A 55 -4.55 -2.11 2.26
CA PHE A 55 -3.43 -1.37 1.66
C PHE A 55 -2.31 -1.17 2.68
N VAL A 56 -2.66 -0.89 3.94
CA VAL A 56 -1.67 -0.84 5.04
C VAL A 56 -0.94 -2.18 5.18
N ALA A 57 -1.66 -3.30 5.08
CA ALA A 57 -1.08 -4.63 5.27
C ALA A 57 -0.25 -5.13 4.08
N ARG A 58 -0.59 -4.75 2.85
CA ARG A 58 -0.03 -5.40 1.64
C ARG A 58 0.66 -4.48 0.65
N SER A 59 0.36 -3.19 0.65
CA SER A 59 0.79 -2.26 -0.40
C SER A 59 1.41 -0.96 0.13
N THR A 60 1.63 -0.86 1.45
CA THR A 60 2.31 0.27 2.07
C THR A 60 3.74 -0.12 2.43
N HIS A 61 4.70 0.70 2.05
CA HIS A 61 6.13 0.43 2.22
C HIS A 61 6.84 1.63 2.84
N PRO A 62 7.85 1.42 3.70
CA PRO A 62 8.68 2.51 4.19
C PRO A 62 9.49 3.12 3.05
N VAL A 63 9.62 4.45 3.04
CA VAL A 63 10.55 5.15 2.15
C VAL A 63 11.95 5.04 2.75
N PRO A 64 12.95 4.52 2.00
CA PRO A 64 14.32 4.44 2.47
C PRO A 64 14.89 5.80 2.87
N ALA A 65 15.76 5.81 3.88
CA ALA A 65 16.44 7.03 4.29
C ALA A 65 17.24 7.64 3.13
N GLY A 66 17.04 8.94 2.88
CA GLY A 66 17.71 9.68 1.81
C GLY A 66 17.04 9.62 0.44
N LEU A 67 16.00 8.79 0.25
CA LEU A 67 15.17 8.82 -0.97
C LEU A 67 14.14 9.95 -0.88
N SER A 68 14.00 10.76 -1.93
CA SER A 68 13.00 11.83 -1.92
C SER A 68 11.58 11.29 -2.09
N PHE A 69 10.58 12.03 -1.60
CA PHE A 69 9.17 11.66 -1.80
C PHE A 69 8.76 11.65 -3.28
N MET A 70 9.35 12.51 -4.11
CA MET A 70 9.07 12.53 -5.55
C MET A 70 9.56 11.26 -6.23
N GLU A 71 10.76 10.79 -5.89
CA GLU A 71 11.29 9.54 -6.44
C GLU A 71 10.50 8.33 -5.91
N ALA A 72 10.18 8.32 -4.62
CA ALA A 72 9.35 7.27 -4.02
C ALA A 72 7.96 7.16 -4.66
N ALA A 73 7.38 8.27 -5.13
CA ALA A 73 6.06 8.28 -5.79
C ALA A 73 6.05 7.68 -7.22
N LEU A 74 7.20 7.27 -7.76
CA LEU A 74 7.31 6.66 -9.10
C LEU A 74 7.19 5.13 -9.08
N THR A 75 7.04 4.52 -7.91
CA THR A 75 6.93 3.06 -7.69
C THR A 75 5.62 2.70 -7.02
#